data_AF-A0A9E5WVJ1-F1
#
_entry.id   AF-A0A9E5WVJ1-F1
#
_cell.length_a   1.000
_cell.length_b   1.000
_cell.length_c   1.000
_cell.angle_alpha   90.00
_cell.angle_beta   90.00
_cell.angle_gamma   90.00
#
_symmetry.space_group_name_H-M   'P 1'
#
loop_
_entity.id
_entity.type
_entity.pdbx_description
1 polymer ?
#
loop_
_entity_poly.entity_id
_entity_poly.type
_entity_poly.pdbx_seq_one_letter_code
_entity_poly.pdbx_strand_id
1 'polypeptide(L)'
;MHSISSASPPRRRTEPVAFNRSELTRILSVYGHFVAAGEWRDYAIDYLEDAAVFSIFRKASEFPLYRIEKRPRLARKQGAYLVVSMTGAVLKRGSDLGQVLRIFDRQKLKLAT
;
A
#
# COMPACT_ATOMS: atom_id res chain seq x y z
N MET A 1 -30.47 -34.01 -34.19
CA MET A 1 -29.10 -33.94 -33.63
C MET A 1 -29.08 -32.78 -32.65
N HIS A 2 -29.13 -33.04 -31.34
CA HIS A 2 -29.20 -32.00 -30.31
C HIS A 2 -27.79 -31.66 -29.83
N SER A 3 -27.28 -30.48 -30.19
CA SER A 3 -26.00 -29.97 -29.70
C SER A 3 -26.19 -29.36 -28.31
N ILE A 4 -25.61 -29.99 -27.30
CA ILE A 4 -25.58 -29.50 -25.92
C ILE A 4 -24.48 -28.44 -25.84
N SER A 5 -24.84 -27.16 -25.81
CA SER A 5 -23.91 -26.08 -25.49
C SER A 5 -23.45 -26.23 -24.04
N SER A 6 -22.19 -26.61 -23.85
CA SER A 6 -21.52 -26.58 -22.55
C SER A 6 -21.29 -25.14 -22.12
N ALA A 7 -22.10 -24.64 -21.18
CA ALA A 7 -21.85 -23.38 -20.52
C ALA A 7 -20.65 -23.53 -19.56
N SER A 8 -19.55 -22.83 -19.84
CA SER A 8 -18.44 -22.71 -18.88
C SER A 8 -18.93 -22.01 -17.60
N PRO A 9 -18.51 -22.46 -16.41
CA PRO A 9 -18.87 -21.79 -15.17
C PRO A 9 -18.30 -20.36 -15.15
N PRO A 10 -19.01 -19.39 -14.56
CA PRO A 10 -18.51 -18.03 -14.44
C PRO A 10 -17.21 -18.04 -13.64
N ARG A 11 -16.11 -17.57 -14.24
CA ARG A 11 -14.86 -17.32 -13.51
C ARG A 11 -15.19 -16.33 -12.40
N ARG A 12 -15.09 -16.75 -11.14
CA ARG A 12 -15.18 -15.84 -9.99
C ARG A 12 -14.13 -14.75 -10.19
N ARG A 13 -14.55 -13.52 -10.49
CA ARG A 13 -13.65 -12.37 -10.47
C ARG A 13 -13.21 -12.21 -9.02
N THR A 14 -11.94 -12.49 -8.74
CA THR A 14 -11.32 -12.16 -7.46
C THR A 14 -11.39 -10.64 -7.32
N GLU A 15 -12.03 -10.15 -6.26
CA GLU A 15 -12.01 -8.71 -5.98
C GLU A 15 -10.55 -8.28 -5.75
N PRO A 16 -10.13 -7.14 -6.32
CA PRO A 16 -8.77 -6.65 -6.11
C PRO A 16 -8.55 -6.33 -4.62
N VAL A 17 -7.32 -6.51 -4.18
CA VAL A 17 -6.97 -6.23 -2.79
C VAL A 17 -7.03 -4.72 -2.57
N ALA A 18 -7.71 -4.29 -1.50
CA ALA A 18 -7.87 -2.89 -1.13
C ALA A 18 -7.51 -2.63 0.34
N PHE A 19 -7.12 -1.38 0.62
CA PHE A 19 -7.08 -0.87 1.98
C PHE A 19 -8.50 -0.62 2.48
N ASN A 20 -8.80 -1.03 3.71
CA ASN A 20 -10.05 -0.64 4.35
C ASN A 20 -9.98 0.83 4.84
N ARG A 21 -11.12 1.39 5.24
CA ARG A 21 -11.19 2.78 5.71
C ARG A 21 -10.20 3.10 6.83
N SER A 22 -10.08 2.23 7.83
CA SER A 22 -9.19 2.45 8.98
C SER A 22 -7.72 2.40 8.59
N GLU A 23 -7.36 1.51 7.66
CA GLU A 23 -6.01 1.41 7.11
C GLU A 23 -5.66 2.67 6.31
N LEU A 24 -6.56 3.12 5.43
CA LEU A 24 -6.36 4.32 4.63
C LEU A 24 -6.26 5.58 5.50
N THR A 25 -7.10 5.71 6.54
CA THR A 25 -7.02 6.82 7.50
C THR A 25 -5.65 6.90 8.16
N ARG A 26 -5.06 5.76 8.57
CA ARG A 26 -3.73 5.73 9.18
C ARG A 26 -2.64 6.15 8.19
N ILE A 27 -2.70 5.64 6.96
CA ILE A 27 -1.76 6.00 5.90
C ILE A 27 -1.85 7.50 5.60
N LEU A 28 -3.06 8.02 5.42
CA LEU A 28 -3.30 9.44 5.12
C LEU A 28 -2.91 10.36 6.27
N SER A 29 -3.02 9.91 7.53
CA SER A 29 -2.56 10.69 8.69
C SER A 29 -1.05 10.85 8.70
N VAL A 30 -0.29 9.81 8.36
CA VAL A 30 1.16 9.91 8.17
C VAL A 30 1.47 10.80 6.98
N TYR A 31 0.79 10.58 5.85
CA TYR A 31 0.97 11.37 4.63
C TYR A 31 0.77 12.87 4.87
N GLY A 32 -0.34 13.26 5.50
CA GLY A 32 -0.67 14.66 5.79
C GLY A 32 0.39 15.36 6.63
N HIS A 33 1.05 14.66 7.55
CA HIS A 33 2.14 15.24 8.34
C HIS A 33 3.35 15.65 7.48
N PHE A 34 3.75 14.79 6.55
CA PHE A 34 4.88 15.10 5.63
C PHE A 34 4.49 16.09 4.53
N VAL A 35 3.21 16.14 4.13
CA VAL A 35 2.70 17.20 3.26
C VAL A 35 2.77 18.56 3.95
N ALA A 36 2.36 18.64 5.22
CA ALA A 36 2.46 19.87 6.00
C ALA A 36 3.91 20.35 6.17
N ALA A 37 4.87 19.42 6.22
CA ALA A 37 6.30 19.71 6.23
C ALA A 37 6.90 20.00 4.84
N GLY A 38 6.12 19.90 3.76
CA GLY A 38 6.60 20.14 2.38
C GLY A 38 7.43 19.02 1.75
N GLU A 39 7.57 17.88 2.45
CA GLU A 39 8.38 16.74 2.03
C GLU A 39 7.67 15.87 0.99
N TRP A 40 6.37 15.64 1.15
CA TRP A 40 5.58 14.82 0.23
C TRP A 40 4.57 15.68 -0.51
N ARG A 41 4.29 15.35 -1.77
CA ARG A 41 3.47 16.20 -2.65
C ARG A 41 2.36 15.47 -3.37
N ASP A 42 2.54 14.19 -3.66
CA ASP A 42 1.55 13.41 -4.39
C ASP A 42 1.52 11.96 -3.92
N TYR A 43 0.42 11.27 -4.22
CA TYR A 43 0.26 9.85 -3.99
C TYR A 43 -0.56 9.16 -5.08
N ALA A 44 -0.33 7.88 -5.27
CA ALA A 44 -1.17 7.00 -6.10
C ALA A 44 -1.63 5.79 -5.29
N ILE A 45 -2.82 5.27 -5.60
CA ILE A 45 -3.34 4.05 -5.00
C ILE A 45 -3.64 3.05 -6.11
N ASP A 46 -2.91 1.93 -6.10
CA ASP A 46 -3.09 0.84 -7.04
C ASP A 46 -3.78 -0.35 -6.36
N TYR A 47 -4.85 -0.85 -6.98
CA TYR A 47 -5.57 -2.04 -6.55
C TYR A 47 -5.24 -3.21 -7.48
N LEU A 48 -4.35 -4.09 -7.03
CA LEU A 48 -3.89 -5.25 -7.79
C LEU A 48 -4.60 -6.53 -7.30
N GLU A 49 -4.45 -7.61 -8.05
CA GLU A 49 -5.06 -8.90 -7.70
C GLU A 49 -4.56 -9.45 -6.35
N ASP A 50 -3.27 -9.25 -6.03
CA ASP A 50 -2.63 -9.80 -4.83
C ASP A 50 -2.18 -8.73 -3.82
N ALA A 51 -2.30 -7.45 -4.17
CA ALA A 51 -1.80 -6.35 -3.36
C ALA A 51 -2.61 -5.05 -3.52
N ALA A 52 -2.69 -4.27 -2.45
CA ALA A 52 -3.00 -2.84 -2.52
C ALA A 52 -1.71 -2.05 -2.31
N VAL A 53 -1.46 -1.02 -3.09
CA VAL A 53 -0.25 -0.20 -3.02
C VAL A 53 -0.61 1.26 -2.84
N PHE A 54 -0.03 1.92 -1.84
CA PHE A 54 -0.07 3.37 -1.67
C PHE A 54 1.33 3.90 -1.95
N SER A 55 1.50 4.54 -3.11
CA SER A 55 2.76 5.08 -3.60
C SER A 55 2.87 6.55 -3.20
N ILE A 56 4.01 6.97 -2.63
CA ILE A 56 4.26 8.33 -2.14
C ILE A 56 5.32 9.01 -3.00
N PHE A 57 5.08 10.23 -3.45
CA PHE A 57 5.96 10.98 -4.34
C PHE A 57 6.36 12.33 -3.75
N ARG A 58 7.60 12.73 -4.01
CA ARG A 58 8.10 14.09 -3.73
C ARG A 58 7.79 15.07 -4.86
N LYS A 59 7.73 14.58 -6.09
CA LYS A 59 7.41 15.33 -7.32
C LYS A 59 6.70 14.40 -8.31
N ALA A 60 5.84 14.97 -9.16
CA ALA A 60 4.97 14.23 -10.09
C ALA A 60 5.71 13.40 -11.18
N SER A 61 7.02 13.61 -11.37
CA SER A 61 7.82 12.91 -12.40
C SER A 61 8.92 12.01 -11.84
N GLU A 62 8.93 11.78 -10.51
CA GLU A 62 9.92 10.91 -9.86
C GLU A 62 9.34 9.50 -9.59
N PHE A 63 10.22 8.51 -9.44
CA PHE A 63 9.83 7.21 -8.88
C PHE A 63 9.28 7.40 -7.45
N PRO A 64 8.34 6.55 -7.00
CA PRO A 64 7.79 6.67 -5.65
C PRO A 64 8.91 6.54 -4.61
N LEU A 65 8.99 7.53 -3.71
CA LEU A 65 9.93 7.53 -2.60
C LEU A 65 9.72 6.32 -1.70
N TYR A 66 8.44 6.04 -1.44
CA TYR A 66 7.99 4.95 -0.61
C TYR A 66 6.75 4.30 -1.23
N ARG A 67 6.60 3.00 -0.99
CA ARG A 67 5.35 2.28 -1.22
C ARG A 67 4.93 1.59 0.06
N ILE A 68 3.70 1.84 0.49
CA ILE A 68 3.05 1.09 1.56
C ILE A 68 2.19 0.04 0.88
N GLU A 69 2.44 -1.24 1.12
CA GLU A 69 1.72 -2.33 0.47
C GLU A 69 0.94 -3.17 1.49
N LYS A 70 -0.23 -3.67 1.07
CA LYS A 70 -1.01 -4.70 1.74
C LYS A 70 -1.07 -5.95 0.87
N ARG A 71 -0.55 -7.07 1.36
CA ARG A 71 -0.52 -8.39 0.71
C ARG A 71 -1.16 -9.46 1.60
N PRO A 72 -2.49 -9.68 1.52
CA PRO A 72 -3.22 -10.58 2.41
C PRO A 72 -2.71 -12.03 2.39
N ARG A 73 -2.21 -12.51 1.23
CA ARG A 73 -1.61 -13.85 1.09
C ARG A 73 -0.42 -14.08 2.03
N LEU A 74 0.22 -13.02 2.52
CA LEU A 74 1.37 -13.08 3.43
C LEU A 74 1.00 -12.84 4.90
N ALA A 75 -0.27 -12.57 5.20
CA ALA A 75 -0.75 -12.27 6.55
C ALA A 75 -0.37 -13.33 7.58
N ARG A 76 -0.49 -14.61 7.22
CA ARG A 76 -0.13 -15.76 8.08
C ARG A 76 1.34 -16.16 8.03
N LYS A 77 2.15 -15.49 7.21
CA LYS A 77 3.59 -15.76 7.07
C LYS A 77 4.39 -14.69 7.78
N GLN A 78 4.72 -13.64 7.04
CA GLN A 78 5.63 -12.57 7.43
C GLN A 78 4.90 -11.24 7.70
N GLY A 79 3.56 -11.27 7.71
CA GLY A 79 2.71 -10.10 7.88
C GLY A 79 2.18 -9.56 6.55
N ALA A 80 0.99 -8.94 6.63
CA ALA A 80 0.28 -8.42 5.47
C ALA A 80 0.83 -7.08 4.98
N TYR A 81 1.54 -6.32 5.81
CA TYR A 81 1.93 -4.94 5.49
C TYR A 81 3.43 -4.81 5.33
N LEU A 82 3.86 -3.95 4.41
CA LEU A 82 5.25 -3.59 4.22
C LEU A 82 5.42 -2.15 3.73
N VAL A 83 6.58 -1.57 4.05
CA VAL A 83 7.07 -0.32 3.45
C VAL A 83 8.28 -0.64 2.61
N VAL A 84 8.27 -0.18 1.36
CA VAL A 84 9.34 -0.37 0.38
C VAL A 84 9.94 0.98 0.02
N SER A 85 11.26 1.06 -0.10
CA SER A 85 11.97 2.25 -0.57
C SER A 85 11.87 2.41 -2.08
N MET A 86 12.29 3.57 -2.57
CA MET A 86 12.49 3.83 -4.01
C MET A 86 13.37 2.78 -4.70
N THR A 87 14.37 2.21 -4.02
CA THR A 87 15.26 1.17 -4.57
C THR A 87 14.64 -0.23 -4.57
N GLY A 88 13.41 -0.40 -4.07
CA GLY A 88 12.77 -1.70 -3.93
C GLY A 88 13.12 -2.45 -2.65
N ALA A 89 13.94 -1.88 -1.76
CA ALA A 89 14.29 -2.50 -0.48
C ALA A 89 13.11 -2.43 0.50
N VAL A 90 12.82 -3.55 1.18
CA VAL A 90 11.82 -3.59 2.25
C VAL A 90 12.40 -2.93 3.51
N LEU A 91 11.86 -1.76 3.87
CA LEU A 91 12.31 -1.00 5.05
C LEU A 91 11.67 -1.53 6.34
N LYS A 92 10.42 -1.98 6.25
CA LYS A 92 9.68 -2.55 7.39
C LYS A 92 8.60 -3.51 6.90
N ARG A 93 8.31 -4.53 7.70
CA ARG A 93 7.25 -5.52 7.46
C ARG A 93 6.58 -5.93 8.77
N GLY A 94 5.29 -6.26 8.72
CA GLY A 94 4.55 -6.74 9.88
C GLY A 94 3.07 -7.04 9.64
N SER A 95 2.42 -7.62 10.65
CA SER A 95 0.97 -7.90 10.66
C SER A 95 0.14 -6.69 11.08
N ASP A 96 0.73 -5.73 11.82
CA ASP A 96 0.07 -4.48 12.21
C ASP A 96 0.56 -3.30 11.36
N LEU A 97 -0.37 -2.63 10.69
CA LEU A 97 -0.07 -1.47 9.85
C LEU A 97 0.50 -0.30 10.68
N GLY A 98 0.01 -0.09 11.91
CA GLY A 98 0.48 0.98 12.78
C GLY A 98 1.98 0.85 13.09
N GLN A 99 2.43 -0.34 13.51
CA GLN A 99 3.84 -0.64 13.77
C GLN A 99 4.70 -0.50 12.52
N VAL A 100 4.18 -0.88 11.36
CA VAL A 100 4.90 -0.75 10.08
C VAL A 100 5.12 0.73 9.73
N LEU A 101 4.12 1.59 9.95
CA LEU A 101 4.20 3.03 9.68
C LEU A 101 5.13 3.80 10.64
N ARG A 102 5.49 3.23 11.80
CA ARG A 102 6.45 3.87 12.74
C ARG A 102 7.84 4.07 12.18
N ILE A 103 8.18 3.44 11.04
CA ILE A 103 9.44 3.69 10.32
C ILE A 103 9.62 5.18 9.98
N PHE A 104 8.52 5.92 9.85
CA PHE A 104 8.53 7.34 9.54
C PHE A 104 8.68 8.24 10.78
N ASP A 105 8.51 7.74 12.00
CA ASP A 105 8.45 8.59 13.20
C ASP A 105 9.76 9.36 13.44
N ARG A 106 10.92 8.72 13.20
CA ARG A 106 12.21 9.41 13.29
C ARG A 106 12.35 10.55 12.28
N GLN A 107 11.74 10.41 11.08
CA GLN A 107 11.75 11.49 10.09
C GLN A 107 10.81 12.61 10.50
N LYS A 108 9.61 12.29 11.03
CA LYS A 108 8.69 13.29 11.58
C LYS A 108 9.34 14.16 12.65
N LEU A 109 10.08 13.55 13.59
CA LEU A 109 10.79 14.28 14.65
C LEU A 109 11.81 15.29 14.10
N LYS A 110 12.44 15.01 12.96
CA LYS A 110 13.39 15.93 12.31
C LYS A 110 12.74 17.11 11.61
N LEU A 111 11.48 16.97 11.21
CA LEU A 111 10.72 18.00 10.48
C LEU A 111 10.03 18.99 11.42
N ALA A 112 9.98 18.69 12.72
CA ALA A 112 9.36 19.52 13.75
C ALA A 112 10.36 20.51 14.40
N THR A 113 11.57 20.65 13.85
CA THR A 113 12.64 21.54 14.33
C THR A 113 12.99 22.53 13.24
#